data_AF-A0A1S3GUC8-F1
#
_entry.id   AF-A0A1S3GUC8-F1
#
_cell.length_a   1.000
_cell.length_b   1.000
_cell.length_c   1.000
_cell.angle_alpha   90.00
_cell.angle_beta   90.00
_cell.angle_gamma   90.00
#
_symmetry.space_group_name_H-M   'P 1'
#
loop_
_entity.id
_entity.type
_entity.pdbx_description
1 polymer ?
#
loop_
_entity_poly.entity_id
_entity_poly.type
_entity_poly.pdbx_seq_one_letter_code
_entity_poly.pdbx_strand_id
1 'polypeptide(L)'
;MLSMILGSSQRTISRILFGQRPYWWVLDTDYYHNSSVPLIKQFPVTCETGPGSPSGHAMGAAGVYYVMVTSTLAIFRGKKPTYRFQCLNIILWLGYWAVQLNVCLSRIYLAAHFPHQVVAGVLSGIAVAETFNHIQSIYKASLKKYFFITLFLFSFAIGFYLLLKGLGVDLLWTVEKAKRWCQQPEWVHIDTTPFASLLKNLGTLFGLGLALNSSMYKESCKGKSSKALSFRLSCIVLSLVLLHLFDSLKPPSKIELIFYALSFCKSATVPLASASLIPYCLSRFLGQSHKKSL
;
A
#
# COMPACT_ATOMS: atom_id res chain seq x y z
N MET A 1 3.54 41.61 -14.40
CA MET A 1 2.22 40.94 -14.32
C MET A 1 2.24 39.54 -14.94
N LEU A 2 2.79 39.35 -16.15
CA LEU A 2 2.97 38.03 -16.77
C LEU A 2 3.83 37.04 -15.94
N SER A 3 4.91 37.51 -15.29
CA SER A 3 5.79 36.68 -14.45
C SER A 3 5.14 36.23 -13.13
N MET A 4 4.21 37.02 -12.59
CA MET A 4 3.40 36.62 -11.42
C MET A 4 2.33 35.59 -11.81
N ILE A 5 1.73 35.72 -12.99
CA ILE A 5 0.74 34.77 -13.51
C ILE A 5 1.42 33.43 -13.85
N LEU A 6 2.59 33.46 -14.49
CA LEU A 6 3.40 32.25 -14.74
C LEU A 6 3.91 31.62 -13.43
N GLY A 7 4.42 32.43 -12.49
CA GLY A 7 4.88 31.94 -11.18
C GLY A 7 3.76 31.42 -10.27
N SER A 8 2.52 31.90 -10.42
CA SER A 8 1.34 31.39 -9.72
C SER A 8 0.78 30.13 -10.38
N SER A 9 0.78 30.05 -11.72
CA SER A 9 0.36 28.88 -12.48
C SER A 9 1.33 27.70 -12.26
N GLN A 10 2.64 27.95 -12.28
CA GLN A 10 3.66 26.95 -12.02
C GLN A 10 3.67 26.50 -10.54
N ARG A 11 3.37 27.39 -9.58
CA ARG A 11 3.12 27.02 -8.18
C ARG A 11 1.82 26.24 -7.98
N THR A 12 0.77 26.52 -8.75
CA THR A 12 -0.52 25.82 -8.65
C THR A 12 -0.45 24.44 -9.28
N ILE A 13 0.17 24.32 -10.45
CA ILE A 13 0.53 23.05 -11.09
C ILE A 13 1.48 22.26 -10.18
N SER A 14 2.45 22.94 -9.55
CA SER A 14 3.33 22.29 -8.57
C SER A 14 2.54 21.77 -7.36
N ARG A 15 1.58 22.56 -6.83
CA ARG A 15 0.72 22.14 -5.71
C ARG A 15 -0.17 20.93 -6.05
N ILE A 16 -0.67 20.86 -7.28
CA ILE A 16 -1.54 19.77 -7.76
C ILE A 16 -0.73 18.51 -8.10
N LEU A 17 0.46 18.66 -8.71
CA LEU A 17 1.26 17.53 -9.20
C LEU A 17 2.34 17.04 -8.23
N PHE A 18 2.88 17.88 -7.35
CA PHE A 18 4.02 17.51 -6.49
C PHE A 18 3.60 17.01 -5.10
N GLY A 19 2.31 17.02 -4.75
CA GLY A 19 1.88 16.40 -3.49
C GLY A 19 2.35 17.16 -2.25
N GLN A 20 2.09 18.47 -2.21
CA GLN A 20 2.21 19.26 -0.97
C GLN A 20 1.31 18.69 0.14
N ARG A 21 1.71 18.87 1.41
CA ARG A 21 0.87 18.54 2.57
C ARG A 21 0.33 19.82 3.22
N PRO A 22 -0.89 19.82 3.79
CA PRO A 22 -1.48 21.01 4.40
C PRO A 22 -0.57 21.69 5.45
N TYR A 23 0.12 20.92 6.29
CA TYR A 23 1.02 21.49 7.31
C TYR A 23 2.32 22.09 6.76
N TRP A 24 2.82 21.65 5.59
CA TRP A 24 3.91 22.35 4.88
C TRP A 24 3.38 23.63 4.24
N TRP A 25 2.26 23.47 3.55
CA TRP A 25 1.64 24.51 2.73
C TRP A 25 1.28 25.76 3.53
N VAL A 26 0.74 25.59 4.73
CA VAL A 26 0.31 26.71 5.58
C VAL A 26 1.47 27.59 6.01
N LEU A 27 2.66 27.01 6.16
CA LEU A 27 3.89 27.70 6.60
C LEU A 27 4.68 28.27 5.41
N ASP A 28 4.55 27.67 4.23
CA ASP A 28 5.23 28.10 3.01
C ASP A 28 4.42 29.13 2.18
N THR A 29 3.13 29.33 2.47
CA THR A 29 2.25 30.16 1.64
C THR A 29 2.31 31.64 2.01
N ASP A 30 2.46 32.52 1.01
CA ASP A 30 2.39 33.98 1.18
C ASP A 30 0.97 34.47 1.52
N TYR A 31 -0.02 33.59 1.47
CA TYR A 31 -1.45 33.91 1.68
C TYR A 31 -1.72 34.57 3.03
N TYR A 32 -0.99 34.17 4.08
CA TYR A 32 -1.17 34.69 5.43
C TYR A 32 -0.19 35.84 5.76
N HIS A 33 0.42 36.51 4.78
CA HIS A 33 1.40 37.58 5.06
C HIS A 33 0.86 38.69 5.98
N ASN A 34 -0.44 39.01 5.87
CA ASN A 34 -1.10 40.07 6.66
C ASN A 34 -2.04 39.51 7.75
N SER A 35 -1.92 38.23 8.13
CA SER A 35 -2.80 37.59 9.11
C SER A 35 -2.02 36.52 9.89
N SER A 36 -2.52 36.13 11.07
CA SER A 36 -1.89 35.03 11.80
C SER A 36 -2.03 33.72 11.02
N VAL A 37 -0.92 33.04 10.76
CA VAL A 37 -0.90 31.70 10.16
C VAL A 37 -1.70 30.74 11.06
N PRO A 38 -2.65 29.95 10.52
CA PRO A 38 -3.45 29.07 11.34
C PRO A 38 -2.58 27.94 11.92
N LEU A 39 -2.72 27.71 13.23
CA LEU A 39 -1.97 26.68 13.93
C LEU A 39 -2.54 25.30 13.59
N ILE A 40 -1.78 24.50 12.84
CA ILE A 40 -2.11 23.11 12.57
C ILE A 40 -1.45 22.23 13.63
N LYS A 41 -2.27 21.54 14.43
CA LYS A 41 -1.78 20.56 15.40
C LYS A 41 -1.18 19.36 14.67
N GLN A 42 0.06 19.02 14.99
CA GLN A 42 0.74 17.85 14.45
C GLN A 42 0.70 16.70 15.46
N PHE A 43 0.70 15.48 14.94
CA PHE A 43 0.74 14.23 15.69
C PHE A 43 1.89 13.36 15.17
N PRO A 44 2.30 12.30 15.88
CA PRO A 44 3.36 11.39 15.41
C PRO A 44 3.15 10.86 13.99
N VAL A 45 1.89 10.68 13.57
CA VAL A 45 1.52 10.18 12.23
C VAL A 45 1.43 11.27 11.15
N THR A 46 1.61 12.55 11.50
CA THR A 46 1.49 13.68 10.57
C THR A 46 2.75 13.86 9.72
N CYS A 47 3.93 13.56 10.28
CA CYS A 47 5.23 13.87 9.70
C CYS A 47 5.79 12.81 8.74
N GLU A 48 4.94 12.28 7.86
CA GLU A 48 5.39 11.38 6.80
C GLU A 48 6.29 12.10 5.78
N THR A 49 7.31 11.39 5.30
CA THR A 49 8.35 11.94 4.42
C THR A 49 8.08 11.77 2.92
N GLY A 50 7.07 10.99 2.54
CA GLY A 50 6.64 10.83 1.15
C GLY A 50 5.75 11.98 0.64
N PRO A 51 5.62 12.16 -0.68
CA PRO A 51 4.71 13.14 -1.27
C PRO A 51 3.26 12.87 -0.86
N GLY A 52 2.48 13.94 -0.73
CA GLY A 52 1.07 13.91 -0.33
C GLY A 52 0.10 13.44 -1.42
N SER A 53 0.52 13.35 -2.68
CA SER A 53 -0.36 12.97 -3.80
C SER A 53 0.18 11.76 -4.56
N PRO A 54 -0.65 10.75 -4.87
CA PRO A 54 -1.97 10.51 -4.25
C PRO A 54 -1.82 10.03 -2.80
N SER A 55 -2.91 10.07 -2.02
CA SER A 55 -2.90 9.53 -0.66
C SER A 55 -2.72 8.01 -0.66
N GLY A 56 -1.56 7.52 -0.20
CA GLY A 56 -1.26 6.10 -0.12
C GLY A 56 -2.21 5.33 0.82
N HIS A 57 -2.69 5.98 1.88
CA HIS A 57 -3.68 5.39 2.80
C HIS A 57 -5.02 5.17 2.11
N ALA A 58 -5.52 6.18 1.39
CA ALA A 58 -6.77 6.08 0.65
C ALA A 58 -6.65 5.08 -0.51
N MET A 59 -5.52 5.10 -1.23
CA MET A 59 -5.23 4.17 -2.32
C MET A 59 -5.18 2.71 -1.84
N GLY A 60 -4.44 2.44 -0.77
CA GLY A 60 -4.32 1.10 -0.20
C GLY A 60 -5.65 0.57 0.31
N ALA A 61 -6.40 1.39 1.07
CA ALA A 61 -7.72 1.03 1.55
C ALA A 61 -8.69 0.77 0.38
N ALA A 62 -8.76 1.67 -0.59
CA ALA A 62 -9.64 1.52 -1.74
C ALA A 62 -9.32 0.23 -2.52
N GLY A 63 -8.05 -0.05 -2.81
CA GLY A 63 -7.66 -1.26 -3.54
C GLY A 63 -7.99 -2.55 -2.78
N VAL A 64 -7.60 -2.65 -1.50
CA VAL A 64 -7.81 -3.87 -0.70
C VAL A 64 -9.30 -4.14 -0.50
N TYR A 65 -10.07 -3.15 -0.04
CA TYR A 65 -11.50 -3.36 0.22
C TYR A 65 -12.30 -3.58 -1.06
N TYR A 66 -11.90 -2.99 -2.19
CA TYR A 66 -12.52 -3.26 -3.49
C TYR A 66 -12.34 -4.74 -3.89
N VAL A 67 -11.12 -5.28 -3.77
CA VAL A 67 -10.85 -6.71 -4.04
C VAL A 67 -11.62 -7.60 -3.07
N MET A 68 -11.72 -7.24 -1.78
CA MET A 68 -12.49 -8.01 -0.81
C MET A 68 -13.99 -8.07 -1.14
N VAL A 69 -14.60 -6.93 -1.47
CA VAL A 69 -16.02 -6.85 -1.86
C VAL A 69 -16.28 -7.65 -3.13
N THR A 70 -15.51 -7.42 -4.19
CA THR A 70 -15.68 -8.11 -5.48
C THR A 70 -15.45 -9.62 -5.37
N SER A 71 -14.42 -10.05 -4.63
CA SER A 71 -14.14 -11.47 -4.39
C SER A 71 -15.25 -12.15 -3.58
N THR A 72 -15.77 -11.47 -2.56
CA THR A 72 -16.90 -11.99 -1.76
C THR A 72 -18.15 -12.14 -2.62
N LEU A 73 -18.49 -11.12 -3.41
CA LEU A 73 -19.62 -11.17 -4.33
C LEU A 73 -19.46 -12.27 -5.37
N ALA A 74 -18.25 -12.51 -5.88
CA ALA A 74 -17.98 -13.59 -6.81
C ALA A 74 -18.21 -14.98 -6.18
N ILE A 75 -17.87 -15.17 -4.90
CA ILE A 75 -18.10 -16.43 -4.17
C ILE A 75 -19.59 -16.71 -3.98
N PHE A 76 -20.38 -15.68 -3.64
CA PHE A 76 -21.82 -15.83 -3.38
C PHE A 76 -22.70 -15.66 -4.62
N ARG A 77 -22.10 -15.50 -5.81
CA ARG A 77 -22.84 -15.34 -7.06
C ARG A 77 -23.49 -16.67 -7.47
N GLY A 78 -24.80 -16.77 -7.26
CA GLY A 78 -25.63 -17.88 -7.74
C GLY A 78 -25.96 -17.78 -9.24
N LYS A 79 -26.60 -18.82 -9.80
CA LYS A 79 -27.04 -18.86 -11.21
C LYS A 79 -28.12 -17.81 -11.53
N LYS A 80 -28.91 -17.39 -10.54
CA LYS A 80 -29.93 -16.35 -10.68
C LYS A 80 -29.78 -15.31 -9.56
N PRO A 81 -29.90 -14.00 -9.86
CA PRO A 81 -29.86 -12.97 -8.83
C PRO A 81 -31.03 -13.16 -7.87
N THR A 82 -30.72 -13.43 -6.61
CA THR A 82 -31.71 -13.59 -5.53
C THR A 82 -31.78 -12.29 -4.73
N TYR A 83 -32.91 -12.01 -4.07
CA TYR A 83 -33.04 -10.87 -3.15
C TYR A 83 -31.91 -10.82 -2.11
N ARG A 84 -31.53 -11.99 -1.56
CA ARG A 84 -30.39 -12.11 -0.63
C ARG A 84 -29.06 -11.64 -1.24
N PHE A 85 -28.80 -11.94 -2.51
CA PHE A 85 -27.59 -11.50 -3.21
C PHE A 85 -27.61 -9.98 -3.45
N GLN A 86 -28.76 -9.41 -3.82
CA GLN A 86 -28.90 -7.96 -3.97
C GLN A 86 -28.68 -7.23 -2.64
N CYS A 87 -29.26 -7.74 -1.55
CA CYS A 87 -29.05 -7.20 -0.21
C CYS A 87 -27.56 -7.27 0.20
N LEU A 88 -26.90 -8.41 -0.02
CA LEU A 88 -25.45 -8.56 0.23
C LEU A 88 -24.62 -7.56 -0.60
N ASN A 89 -24.95 -7.38 -1.89
CA ASN A 89 -24.30 -6.43 -2.77
C ASN A 89 -24.38 -5.00 -2.21
N ILE A 90 -25.59 -4.56 -1.83
CA ILE A 90 -25.81 -3.25 -1.24
C ILE A 90 -25.03 -3.09 0.07
N ILE A 91 -25.11 -4.07 0.98
CA ILE A 91 -24.41 -4.02 2.28
C ILE A 91 -22.89 -3.92 2.09
N LEU A 92 -22.31 -4.72 1.20
CA LEU A 92 -20.86 -4.73 0.97
C LEU A 92 -20.36 -3.41 0.35
N TRP A 93 -21.09 -2.84 -0.62
CA TRP A 93 -20.72 -1.54 -1.20
C TRP A 93 -20.94 -0.37 -0.24
N LEU A 94 -22.00 -0.40 0.57
CA LEU A 94 -22.19 0.58 1.63
C LEU A 94 -21.05 0.52 2.64
N GLY A 95 -20.66 -0.69 3.07
CA GLY A 95 -19.49 -0.90 3.94
C GLY A 95 -18.19 -0.38 3.32
N TYR A 96 -17.98 -0.65 2.03
CA TYR A 96 -16.83 -0.12 1.28
C TYR A 96 -16.76 1.40 1.35
N TRP A 97 -17.84 2.09 0.98
CA TRP A 97 -17.87 3.56 0.98
C TRP A 97 -17.77 4.15 2.38
N ALA A 98 -18.35 3.51 3.39
CA ALA A 98 -18.20 3.91 4.79
C ALA A 98 -16.73 3.85 5.23
N VAL A 99 -16.00 2.79 4.88
CA VAL A 99 -14.56 2.68 5.15
C VAL A 99 -13.76 3.75 4.40
N GLN A 100 -14.04 3.95 3.09
CA GLN A 100 -13.34 4.98 2.32
C GLN A 100 -13.57 6.38 2.90
N LEU A 101 -14.81 6.69 3.30
CA LEU A 101 -15.13 7.97 3.93
C LEU A 101 -14.35 8.17 5.23
N ASN A 102 -14.31 7.15 6.11
CA ASN A 102 -13.55 7.22 7.36
C ASN A 102 -12.05 7.41 7.13
N VAL A 103 -11.45 6.68 6.18
CA VAL A 103 -10.02 6.82 5.84
C VAL A 103 -9.73 8.20 5.23
N CYS A 104 -10.57 8.67 4.29
CA CYS A 104 -10.38 9.98 3.68
C CYS A 104 -10.51 11.11 4.72
N LEU A 105 -11.54 11.05 5.56
CA LEU A 105 -11.76 12.04 6.61
C LEU A 105 -10.62 12.03 7.62
N SER A 106 -10.13 10.88 8.08
CA SER A 106 -9.02 10.84 9.05
C SER A 106 -7.77 11.54 8.52
N ARG A 107 -7.46 11.39 7.22
CA ARG A 107 -6.31 12.02 6.57
C ARG A 107 -6.47 13.53 6.35
N ILE A 108 -7.70 13.98 6.11
CA ILE A 108 -8.04 15.41 6.02
C ILE A 108 -8.00 16.05 7.43
N TYR A 109 -8.60 15.41 8.43
CA TYR A 109 -8.62 15.90 9.82
C TYR A 109 -7.23 16.01 10.44
N LEU A 110 -6.33 15.07 10.12
CA LEU A 110 -4.92 15.14 10.55
C LEU A 110 -4.10 16.17 9.76
N ALA A 111 -4.71 16.91 8.82
CA ALA A 111 -4.04 17.86 7.93
C ALA A 111 -2.85 17.23 7.18
N ALA A 112 -2.93 15.92 6.91
CA ALA A 112 -1.87 15.17 6.23
C ALA A 112 -2.07 15.19 4.70
N HIS A 113 -3.31 15.35 4.23
CA HIS A 113 -3.65 15.40 2.81
C HIS A 113 -4.74 16.42 2.50
N PHE A 114 -4.72 16.95 1.28
CA PHE A 114 -5.82 17.72 0.73
C PHE A 114 -6.95 16.82 0.19
N PRO A 115 -8.20 17.32 0.11
CA PRO A 115 -9.34 16.55 -0.40
C PRO A 115 -9.11 15.92 -1.79
N HIS A 116 -8.50 16.65 -2.72
CA HIS A 116 -8.21 16.11 -4.06
C HIS A 116 -7.22 14.93 -4.04
N GLN A 117 -6.29 14.90 -3.09
CA GLN A 117 -5.27 13.84 -2.98
C GLN A 117 -5.86 12.54 -2.45
N VAL A 118 -6.82 12.63 -1.53
CA VAL A 118 -7.52 11.44 -1.03
C VAL A 118 -8.49 10.89 -2.08
N VAL A 119 -9.18 11.75 -2.83
CA VAL A 119 -10.02 11.33 -3.97
C VAL A 119 -9.18 10.67 -5.05
N ALA A 120 -8.06 11.28 -5.45
CA ALA A 120 -7.12 10.68 -6.40
C ALA A 120 -6.60 9.33 -5.89
N GLY A 121 -6.30 9.22 -4.59
CA GLY A 121 -5.92 7.96 -3.95
C GLY A 121 -6.99 6.87 -4.12
N VAL A 122 -8.26 7.16 -3.79
CA VAL A 122 -9.36 6.20 -3.95
C VAL A 122 -9.48 5.74 -5.40
N LEU A 123 -9.48 6.67 -6.37
CA LEU A 123 -9.57 6.35 -7.79
C LEU A 123 -8.40 5.50 -8.26
N SER A 124 -7.17 5.85 -7.88
CA SER A 124 -5.97 5.05 -8.18
C SER A 124 -6.06 3.65 -7.59
N GLY A 125 -6.55 3.51 -6.35
CA GLY A 125 -6.72 2.21 -5.70
C GLY A 125 -7.71 1.31 -6.43
N ILE A 126 -8.85 1.85 -6.83
CA ILE A 126 -9.86 1.14 -7.65
C ILE A 126 -9.26 0.75 -9.00
N ALA A 127 -8.59 1.68 -9.69
CA ALA A 127 -7.98 1.42 -10.99
C ALA A 127 -6.93 0.30 -10.92
N VAL A 128 -6.08 0.29 -9.89
CA VAL A 128 -5.11 -0.79 -9.65
C VAL A 128 -5.84 -2.10 -9.40
N ALA A 129 -6.85 -2.14 -8.52
CA ALA A 129 -7.59 -3.36 -8.24
C ALA A 129 -8.26 -3.95 -9.49
N GLU A 130 -8.91 -3.10 -10.29
CA GLU A 130 -9.57 -3.51 -11.53
C GLU A 130 -8.54 -4.01 -12.56
N THR A 131 -7.42 -3.31 -12.72
CA THR A 131 -6.33 -3.72 -13.62
C THR A 131 -5.81 -5.12 -13.27
N PHE A 132 -5.56 -5.39 -11.99
CA PHE A 132 -5.08 -6.70 -11.54
C PHE A 132 -6.13 -7.81 -11.69
N ASN A 133 -7.42 -7.49 -11.68
CA ASN A 133 -8.49 -8.45 -11.99
C ASN A 133 -8.42 -8.95 -13.44
N HIS A 134 -8.05 -8.07 -14.38
CA HIS A 134 -7.90 -8.42 -15.80
C HIS A 134 -6.56 -9.09 -16.13
N ILE A 135 -5.50 -8.83 -15.37
CA ILE A 135 -4.15 -9.38 -15.63
C ILE A 135 -3.97 -10.75 -14.94
N GLN A 136 -4.52 -11.80 -15.54
CA GLN A 136 -4.37 -13.18 -15.07
C GLN A 136 -2.96 -13.76 -15.31
N SER A 137 -2.12 -13.09 -16.10
CA SER A 137 -0.74 -13.50 -16.42
C SER A 137 0.15 -13.59 -15.17
N ILE A 138 -0.16 -12.83 -14.13
CA ILE A 138 0.58 -12.78 -12.86
C ILE A 138 0.66 -14.17 -12.22
N TYR A 139 -0.43 -14.95 -12.23
CA TYR A 139 -0.48 -16.28 -11.63
C TYR A 139 0.24 -17.36 -12.45
N LYS A 140 0.52 -17.09 -13.73
CA LYS A 140 1.19 -18.04 -14.65
C LYS A 140 2.64 -17.66 -14.94
N ALA A 141 3.11 -16.51 -14.44
CA ALA A 141 4.45 -16.02 -14.68
C ALA A 141 5.51 -16.89 -13.96
N SER A 142 6.60 -17.19 -14.67
CA SER A 142 7.72 -17.94 -14.10
C SER A 142 8.52 -17.09 -13.11
N LEU A 143 9.22 -17.73 -12.18
CA LEU A 143 10.08 -17.03 -11.21
C LEU A 143 11.13 -16.14 -11.90
N LYS A 144 11.68 -16.56 -13.05
CA LYS A 144 12.59 -15.74 -13.86
C LYS A 144 11.95 -14.42 -14.28
N LYS A 145 10.68 -14.42 -14.69
CA LYS A 145 9.96 -13.19 -15.05
C LYS A 145 9.79 -12.27 -13.85
N TYR A 146 9.40 -12.80 -12.69
CA TYR A 146 9.31 -12.00 -11.45
C TYR A 146 10.65 -11.35 -11.08
N PHE A 147 11.74 -12.12 -11.16
CA PHE A 147 13.09 -11.61 -10.90
C PHE A 147 13.47 -10.49 -11.86
N PHE A 148 13.34 -10.70 -13.17
CA PHE A 148 13.69 -9.69 -14.17
C PHE A 148 12.80 -8.45 -14.10
N ILE A 149 11.50 -8.59 -13.83
CA ILE A 149 10.60 -7.44 -13.66
C ILE A 149 11.00 -6.66 -12.40
N THR A 150 11.28 -7.33 -11.28
CA THR A 150 11.71 -6.66 -10.04
C THR A 150 13.02 -5.90 -10.27
N LEU A 151 14.00 -6.53 -10.92
CA LEU A 151 15.27 -5.90 -11.25
C LEU A 151 15.08 -4.71 -12.21
N PHE A 152 14.25 -4.86 -13.24
CA PHE A 152 13.93 -3.79 -14.18
C PHE A 152 13.28 -2.60 -13.47
N LEU A 153 12.26 -2.82 -12.65
CA LEU A 153 11.58 -1.76 -11.91
C LEU A 153 12.52 -1.03 -10.95
N PHE A 154 13.42 -1.76 -10.28
CA PHE A 154 14.42 -1.19 -9.40
C PHE A 154 15.42 -0.31 -10.17
N SER A 155 16.03 -0.87 -11.22
CA SER A 155 16.98 -0.15 -12.07
C SER A 155 16.35 1.05 -12.76
N PHE A 156 15.11 0.93 -13.23
CA PHE A 156 14.35 2.02 -13.83
C PHE A 156 14.08 3.13 -12.81
N ALA A 157 13.62 2.80 -11.61
CA ALA A 157 13.36 3.80 -10.57
C ALA A 157 14.64 4.55 -10.16
N ILE A 158 15.77 3.84 -9.99
CA ILE A 158 17.06 4.46 -9.69
C ILE A 158 17.55 5.30 -10.87
N GLY A 159 17.50 4.77 -12.09
CA GLY A 159 17.92 5.49 -13.29
C GLY A 159 17.11 6.76 -13.50
N PHE A 160 15.80 6.69 -13.31
CA PHE A 160 14.89 7.84 -13.39
C PHE A 160 15.20 8.88 -12.30
N TYR A 161 15.48 8.44 -11.07
CA TYR A 161 15.91 9.32 -9.99
C TYR A 161 17.23 10.05 -10.33
N LEU A 162 18.24 9.32 -10.79
CA LEU A 162 19.53 9.89 -11.16
C LEU A 162 19.40 10.86 -12.35
N LEU A 163 18.55 10.53 -13.33
CA LEU A 163 18.24 11.41 -14.46
C LEU A 163 17.62 12.74 -14.00
N LEU A 164 16.57 12.68 -13.18
CA LEU A 164 15.92 13.88 -12.65
C LEU A 164 16.87 14.71 -11.79
N LYS A 165 17.70 14.06 -10.98
CA LYS A 165 18.75 14.73 -10.21
C LYS A 165 19.75 15.44 -11.11
N GLY A 166 20.14 14.82 -12.23
CA GLY A 166 21.01 15.43 -13.24
C GLY A 166 20.38 16.63 -13.96
N LEU A 167 19.05 16.64 -14.10
CA LEU A 167 18.27 17.76 -14.65
C LEU A 167 17.95 18.85 -13.59
N GLY A 168 18.50 18.74 -12.38
CA GLY A 168 18.28 19.71 -11.29
C GLY A 168 16.93 19.56 -10.57
N VAL A 169 16.20 18.47 -10.79
CA VAL A 169 14.94 18.17 -10.09
C VAL A 169 15.24 17.23 -8.92
N ASP A 170 15.26 17.76 -7.71
CA ASP A 170 15.38 16.94 -6.50
C ASP A 170 14.06 16.22 -6.19
N LEU A 171 14.08 14.89 -6.08
CA LEU A 171 12.94 14.07 -5.67
C LEU A 171 12.86 13.89 -4.15
N LEU A 172 13.96 14.13 -3.43
CA LEU A 172 14.02 14.01 -1.97
C LEU A 172 13.60 15.31 -1.24
N TRP A 173 13.17 16.33 -1.99
CA TRP A 173 12.67 17.61 -1.47
C TRP A 173 11.55 17.43 -0.41
N THR A 174 10.78 16.35 -0.50
CA THR A 174 9.73 16.00 0.48
C THR A 174 10.29 15.61 1.84
N VAL A 175 11.45 14.95 1.87
CA VAL A 175 12.18 14.60 3.10
C VAL A 175 12.70 15.87 3.77
N GLU A 176 13.24 16.80 2.99
CA GLU A 176 13.70 18.09 3.51
C GLU A 176 12.55 18.92 4.09
N LYS A 177 11.41 18.97 3.39
CA LYS A 177 10.19 19.63 3.89
C LYS A 177 9.67 19.00 5.17
N ALA A 178 9.63 17.67 5.25
CA ALA A 178 9.24 16.96 6.46
C ALA A 178 10.16 17.30 7.63
N LYS A 179 11.48 17.29 7.44
CA LYS A 179 12.47 17.66 8.48
C LYS A 179 12.34 19.11 8.92
N ARG A 180 12.05 20.03 7.99
CA ARG A 180 11.94 21.46 8.27
C ARG A 180 10.69 21.84 9.05
N TRP A 181 9.55 21.23 8.70
CA TRP A 181 8.23 21.67 9.16
C TRP A 181 7.58 20.74 10.18
N CYS A 182 8.20 19.59 10.47
CA CYS A 182 7.73 18.73 11.55
C CYS A 182 8.07 19.32 12.93
N GLN A 183 7.12 19.30 13.87
CA GLN A 183 7.31 19.83 15.22
C GLN A 183 8.31 19.02 16.05
N GLN A 184 8.34 17.69 15.88
CA GLN A 184 9.25 16.82 16.60
C GLN A 184 10.07 15.97 15.60
N PRO A 185 11.42 16.06 15.61
CA PRO A 185 12.25 15.36 14.63
C PRO A 185 12.13 13.83 14.73
N GLU A 186 11.76 13.31 15.89
CA GLU A 186 11.51 11.88 16.14
C GLU A 186 10.28 11.34 15.40
N TRP A 187 9.35 12.18 14.96
CA TRP A 187 8.21 11.79 14.13
C TRP A 187 8.57 11.65 12.65
N VAL A 188 9.77 12.08 12.25
CA VAL A 188 10.28 11.91 10.89
C VAL A 188 10.88 10.53 10.76
N HIS A 189 10.10 9.60 10.22
CA HIS A 189 10.51 8.20 10.14
C HIS A 189 11.07 7.80 8.77
N ILE A 190 12.21 7.10 8.78
CA ILE A 190 12.90 6.60 7.57
C ILE A 190 12.08 5.59 6.77
N ASP A 191 11.17 4.87 7.43
CA ASP A 191 10.27 3.87 6.82
C ASP A 191 9.21 4.48 5.91
N THR A 192 8.91 5.77 6.07
CA THR A 192 7.97 6.53 5.23
C THR A 192 8.63 7.15 4.00
N THR A 193 9.95 6.98 3.84
CA THR A 193 10.68 7.58 2.72
C THR A 193 10.30 6.93 1.38
N PRO A 194 10.39 7.67 0.27
CA PRO A 194 10.10 7.11 -1.07
C PRO A 194 10.93 5.87 -1.40
N PHE A 195 12.21 5.86 -0.99
CA PHE A 195 13.10 4.73 -1.23
C PHE A 195 12.72 3.52 -0.37
N ALA A 196 12.41 3.71 0.93
CA ALA A 196 11.90 2.62 1.76
C ALA A 196 10.61 2.00 1.17
N SER A 197 9.69 2.83 0.70
CA SER A 197 8.45 2.38 0.04
C SER A 197 8.73 1.57 -1.24
N LEU A 198 9.66 2.04 -2.09
CA LEU A 198 10.11 1.32 -3.29
C LEU A 198 10.63 -0.08 -2.94
N LEU A 199 11.53 -0.18 -1.97
CA LEU A 199 12.13 -1.46 -1.57
C LEU A 199 11.09 -2.42 -0.98
N LYS A 200 10.13 -1.90 -0.21
CA LYS A 200 9.01 -2.71 0.33
C LYS A 200 8.11 -3.24 -0.81
N ASN A 201 7.81 -2.43 -1.81
CA ASN A 201 7.01 -2.85 -2.97
C ASN A 201 7.73 -3.90 -3.82
N LEU A 202 9.01 -3.70 -4.09
CA LEU A 202 9.85 -4.66 -4.82
C LEU A 202 9.98 -5.97 -4.05
N GLY A 203 10.20 -5.90 -2.74
CA GLY A 203 10.23 -7.07 -1.86
C GLY A 203 8.92 -7.84 -1.93
N THR A 204 7.79 -7.15 -1.83
CA THR A 204 6.45 -7.76 -1.94
C THR A 204 6.24 -8.45 -3.30
N LEU A 205 6.61 -7.80 -4.41
CA LEU A 205 6.51 -8.40 -5.74
C LEU A 205 7.38 -9.64 -5.89
N PHE A 206 8.63 -9.57 -5.44
CA PHE A 206 9.56 -10.69 -5.46
C PHE A 206 9.08 -11.86 -4.59
N GLY A 207 8.63 -11.55 -3.36
CA GLY A 207 8.07 -12.53 -2.43
C GLY A 207 6.82 -13.21 -2.96
N LEU A 208 5.94 -12.48 -3.67
CA LEU A 208 4.79 -13.07 -4.36
C LEU A 208 5.24 -14.03 -5.46
N GLY A 209 6.28 -13.67 -6.22
CA GLY A 209 6.89 -14.54 -7.22
C GLY A 209 7.41 -15.84 -6.63
N LEU A 210 8.10 -15.77 -5.48
CA LEU A 210 8.56 -16.94 -4.72
C LEU A 210 7.38 -17.79 -4.23
N ALA A 211 6.36 -17.15 -3.66
CA ALA A 211 5.18 -17.82 -3.13
C ALA A 211 4.48 -18.66 -4.20
N LEU A 212 4.13 -18.04 -5.33
CA LEU A 212 3.37 -18.69 -6.41
C LEU A 212 4.15 -19.79 -7.13
N ASN A 213 5.49 -19.69 -7.18
CA ASN A 213 6.33 -20.69 -7.82
C ASN A 213 6.81 -21.81 -6.87
N SER A 214 6.57 -21.67 -5.56
CA SER A 214 6.94 -22.69 -4.57
C SER A 214 6.17 -24.00 -4.74
N SER A 215 6.80 -25.12 -4.40
CA SER A 215 6.10 -26.42 -4.29
C SER A 215 5.02 -26.40 -3.21
N MET A 216 5.25 -25.66 -2.11
CA MET A 216 4.32 -25.47 -1.00
C MET A 216 2.97 -24.92 -1.47
N TYR A 217 2.97 -23.87 -2.30
CA TYR A 217 1.76 -23.30 -2.88
C TYR A 217 1.00 -24.31 -3.74
N LYS A 218 1.72 -25.03 -4.62
CA LYS A 218 1.12 -26.06 -5.50
C LYS A 218 0.51 -27.20 -4.71
N GLU A 219 1.14 -27.65 -3.63
CA GLU A 219 0.61 -28.70 -2.75
C GLU A 219 -0.63 -28.22 -1.98
N SER A 220 -0.59 -27.01 -1.43
CA SER A 220 -1.74 -26.46 -0.69
C SER A 220 -2.99 -26.28 -1.57
N CYS A 221 -2.82 -26.02 -2.87
CA CYS A 221 -3.93 -25.86 -3.81
C CYS A 221 -4.59 -27.18 -4.24
N LYS A 222 -3.89 -28.32 -4.12
CA LYS A 222 -4.39 -29.64 -4.61
C LYS A 222 -5.41 -30.31 -3.69
N GLY A 223 -5.45 -29.96 -2.40
CA GLY A 223 -6.33 -30.62 -1.42
C GLY A 223 -7.80 -30.21 -1.53
N LYS A 224 -8.74 -31.16 -1.45
CA LYS A 224 -10.19 -30.88 -1.32
C LYS A 224 -10.50 -29.99 -0.10
N SER A 225 -9.68 -30.07 0.95
CA SER A 225 -9.77 -29.25 2.16
C SER A 225 -9.52 -27.74 1.92
N SER A 226 -8.80 -27.35 0.84
CA SER A 226 -8.55 -25.94 0.51
C SER A 226 -9.82 -25.16 0.14
N LYS A 227 -10.88 -25.88 -0.22
CA LYS A 227 -12.20 -25.32 -0.54
C LYS A 227 -13.09 -25.14 0.69
N ALA A 228 -12.74 -25.76 1.83
CA ALA A 228 -13.50 -25.62 3.06
C ALA A 228 -13.38 -24.20 3.61
N LEU A 229 -14.50 -23.62 4.04
CA LEU A 229 -14.52 -22.27 4.62
C LEU A 229 -13.69 -22.22 5.91
N SER A 230 -13.77 -23.25 6.74
CA SER A 230 -12.99 -23.38 7.98
C SER A 230 -11.48 -23.32 7.72
N PHE A 231 -11.01 -23.99 6.67
CA PHE A 231 -9.59 -23.93 6.26
C PHE A 231 -9.19 -22.51 5.87
N ARG A 232 -9.98 -21.84 5.03
CA ARG A 232 -9.70 -20.47 4.57
C ARG A 232 -9.69 -19.47 5.72
N LEU A 233 -10.66 -19.56 6.62
CA LEU A 233 -10.72 -18.72 7.83
C LEU A 233 -9.50 -18.97 8.73
N SER A 234 -9.09 -20.22 8.88
CA SER A 234 -7.89 -20.57 9.67
C SER A 234 -6.63 -19.98 9.05
N CYS A 235 -6.48 -20.05 7.71
CA CYS A 235 -5.37 -19.40 6.99
C CYS A 235 -5.37 -17.88 7.19
N ILE A 236 -6.55 -17.23 7.13
CA ILE A 236 -6.68 -15.78 7.32
C ILE A 236 -6.26 -15.40 8.73
N VAL A 237 -6.82 -16.06 9.76
CA VAL A 237 -6.52 -15.76 11.16
C VAL A 237 -5.03 -15.98 11.45
N LEU A 238 -4.47 -17.12 11.05
CA LEU A 238 -3.05 -17.42 11.28
C LEU A 238 -2.13 -16.45 10.54
N SER A 239 -2.49 -16.04 9.31
CA SER A 239 -1.76 -15.01 8.57
C SER A 239 -1.81 -13.67 9.28
N LEU A 240 -2.98 -13.23 9.75
CA LEU A 240 -3.11 -11.95 10.45
C LEU A 240 -2.28 -11.92 11.74
N VAL A 241 -2.32 -12.99 12.54
CA VAL A 241 -1.55 -13.09 13.79
C VAL A 241 -0.05 -13.05 13.50
N LEU A 242 0.43 -13.88 12.56
CA LEU A 242 1.86 -13.92 12.21
C LEU A 242 2.33 -12.60 11.62
N LEU A 243 1.54 -11.98 10.75
CA LEU A 243 1.89 -10.69 10.16
C LEU A 243 1.89 -9.57 11.21
N HIS A 244 1.01 -9.59 12.21
CA HIS A 244 1.01 -8.63 13.30
C HIS A 244 2.25 -8.76 14.21
N LEU A 245 2.62 -10.01 14.54
CA LEU A 245 3.87 -10.28 15.26
C LEU A 245 5.08 -9.82 14.46
N PHE A 246 5.08 -10.08 13.16
CA PHE A 246 6.16 -9.70 12.27
C PHE A 246 6.25 -8.18 12.08
N ASP A 247 5.11 -7.48 12.08
CA ASP A 247 5.10 -6.02 11.99
C ASP A 247 5.71 -5.36 13.23
N SER A 248 5.46 -5.95 14.41
CA SER A 248 6.02 -5.52 15.70
C SER A 248 7.56 -5.54 15.74
N LEU A 249 8.20 -6.36 14.89
CA LEU A 249 9.66 -6.39 14.74
C LEU A 249 10.13 -5.22 13.87
N LYS A 250 10.71 -4.20 14.52
CA LYS A 250 11.30 -3.05 13.83
C LYS A 250 12.75 -3.33 13.43
N PRO A 251 13.12 -3.20 12.14
CA PRO A 251 14.50 -3.36 11.73
C PRO A 251 15.37 -2.23 12.32
N PRO A 252 16.65 -2.51 12.64
CA PRO A 252 17.58 -1.49 13.14
C PRO A 252 17.71 -0.34 12.14
N SER A 253 17.43 0.88 12.60
CA SER A 253 17.42 2.10 11.79
C SER A 253 18.75 2.87 11.77
N LYS A 254 19.75 2.42 12.54
CA LYS A 254 21.03 3.14 12.69
C LYS A 254 21.93 3.07 11.44
N ILE A 255 21.78 2.00 10.64
CA ILE A 255 22.56 1.80 9.41
C ILE A 255 21.56 1.69 8.26
N GLU A 256 21.51 2.74 7.41
CA GLU A 256 20.49 2.87 6.37
C GLU A 256 20.46 1.68 5.40
N LEU A 257 21.63 1.19 4.97
CA LEU A 257 21.72 0.05 4.05
C LEU A 257 21.12 -1.22 4.67
N ILE A 258 21.40 -1.48 5.95
CA ILE A 258 20.85 -2.62 6.68
C ILE A 258 19.33 -2.45 6.84
N PHE A 259 18.88 -1.23 7.14
CA PHE A 259 17.45 -0.93 7.22
C PHE A 259 16.73 -1.24 5.90
N TYR A 260 17.26 -0.80 4.75
CA TYR A 260 16.65 -1.06 3.45
C TYR A 260 16.68 -2.54 3.07
N ALA A 261 17.80 -3.24 3.29
CA ALA A 261 17.91 -4.66 3.01
C ALA A 261 16.94 -5.49 3.87
N LEU A 262 16.86 -5.20 5.17
CA LEU A 262 15.91 -5.86 6.06
C LEU A 262 14.47 -5.50 5.74
N SER A 263 14.18 -4.26 5.32
CA SER A 263 12.84 -3.86 4.88
C SER A 263 12.39 -4.63 3.63
N PHE A 264 13.30 -4.82 2.67
CA PHE A 264 13.06 -5.65 1.49
C PHE A 264 12.77 -7.10 1.89
N CYS A 265 13.63 -7.71 2.72
CA CYS A 265 13.46 -9.09 3.19
C CYS A 265 12.15 -9.25 3.98
N LYS A 266 11.84 -8.29 4.85
CA LYS A 266 10.58 -8.23 5.61
C LYS A 266 9.40 -8.25 4.64
N SER A 267 9.35 -7.33 3.68
CA SER A 267 8.27 -7.27 2.70
C SER A 267 8.17 -8.50 1.79
N ALA A 268 9.28 -9.14 1.43
CA ALA A 268 9.26 -10.38 0.65
C ALA A 268 8.71 -11.59 1.44
N THR A 269 8.94 -11.61 2.75
CA THR A 269 8.46 -12.68 3.63
C THR A 269 6.94 -12.68 3.76
N VAL A 270 6.30 -11.50 3.71
CA VAL A 270 4.84 -11.35 3.88
C VAL A 270 4.03 -12.23 2.90
N PRO A 271 4.12 -12.05 1.57
CA PRO A 271 3.37 -12.87 0.62
C PRO A 271 3.84 -14.33 0.60
N LEU A 272 5.13 -14.59 0.85
CA LEU A 272 5.65 -15.95 0.97
C LEU A 272 4.97 -16.71 2.12
N ALA A 273 4.87 -16.07 3.29
CA ALA A 273 4.22 -16.62 4.45
C ALA A 273 2.72 -16.81 4.24
N SER A 274 2.02 -15.75 3.83
CA SER A 274 0.55 -15.75 3.76
C SER A 274 -0.01 -16.58 2.60
N ALA A 275 0.65 -16.58 1.44
CA ALA A 275 0.14 -17.29 0.27
C ALA A 275 0.66 -18.73 0.16
N SER A 276 1.83 -19.07 0.71
CA SER A 276 2.42 -20.40 0.53
C SER A 276 2.67 -21.17 1.82
N LEU A 277 3.42 -20.61 2.79
CA LEU A 277 3.86 -21.34 3.97
C LEU A 277 2.70 -21.71 4.90
N ILE A 278 1.85 -20.74 5.23
CA ILE A 278 0.73 -20.92 6.16
C ILE A 278 -0.30 -21.92 5.62
N PRO A 279 -0.81 -21.76 4.38
CA PRO A 279 -1.72 -22.74 3.80
C PRO A 279 -1.10 -24.14 3.72
N TYR A 280 0.19 -24.24 3.39
CA TYR A 280 0.91 -25.51 3.34
C TYR A 280 0.99 -26.20 4.70
N CYS A 281 1.44 -25.49 5.74
CA CYS A 281 1.52 -26.02 7.10
C CYS A 281 0.15 -26.51 7.58
N LEU A 282 -0.88 -25.68 7.43
CA LEU A 282 -2.26 -26.05 7.81
C LEU A 282 -2.76 -27.26 7.04
N SER A 283 -2.46 -27.36 5.74
CA SER A 283 -2.86 -28.50 4.91
C SER A 283 -2.21 -29.81 5.38
N ARG A 284 -0.95 -29.76 5.85
CA ARG A 284 -0.26 -30.92 6.39
C ARG A 284 -0.77 -31.33 7.77
N PHE A 285 -0.99 -30.37 8.67
CA PHE A 285 -1.53 -30.67 10.00
C PHE A 285 -2.93 -31.29 9.93
N LEU A 286 -3.83 -30.71 9.12
CA LEU A 286 -5.18 -31.23 8.94
C LEU A 286 -5.21 -32.54 8.14
N GLY A 287 -4.34 -32.70 7.15
CA GLY A 287 -4.21 -33.93 6.37
C GLY A 287 -3.64 -35.11 7.18
N GLN A 288 -2.72 -34.86 8.12
CA GLN A 288 -2.22 -35.89 9.04
C GLN A 288 -3.27 -36.33 10.06
N SER A 289 -4.11 -35.42 10.55
CA SER A 289 -5.21 -35.76 11.47
C SER A 289 -6.22 -36.73 10.85
N HIS A 290 -6.51 -36.57 9.55
CA HIS A 290 -7.47 -37.43 8.84
C HIS A 290 -6.90 -38.82 8.49
N LYS A 291 -5.56 -38.96 8.48
CA LYS A 291 -4.85 -40.23 8.26
C LYS A 291 -4.66 -41.04 9.55
N LYS A 292 -4.78 -40.42 10.73
CA LYS A 292 -4.70 -41.09 12.03
C LYS A 292 -6.06 -41.58 12.55
N SER A 293 -7.17 -41.20 11.90
CA SER A 293 -8.54 -41.56 12.29
C SER A 293 -9.19 -42.62 11.38
N LEU A 294 -8.38 -43.29 10.55
CA LEU A 294 -8.76 -44.35 9.60
C LEU A 294 -7.84 -45.53 9.87
#